data_AF-A0A0U2YU01-F1
#
_entry.id   AF-A0A0U2YU01-F1
#
_cell.length_a   1.000
_cell.length_b   1.000
_cell.length_c   1.000
_cell.angle_alpha   90.00
_cell.angle_beta   90.00
_cell.angle_gamma   90.00
#
_symmetry.space_group_name_H-M   'P 1'
#
loop_
_entity.id
_entity.type
_entity.pdbx_description
1 polymer ?
#
loop_
_entity_poly.entity_id
_entity_poly.type
_entity_poly.pdbx_seq_one_letter_code
_entity_poly.pdbx_strand_id
1 'polypeptide(L)' 'MEIRLEQIVYIDGSFVPAAEAKVSVFDRGFLFADGIYEVSAVLDGKLIDNDSHLARLERS' A
#
# COMPACT_ATOMS: atom_id res chain seq x y z
N MET A 1 -26.42 2.89 12.57
CA MET A 1 -25.87 3.16 11.23
C MET A 1 -24.45 2.64 11.26
N GLU A 2 -24.20 1.47 10.67
CA GLU A 2 -22.88 0.88 10.63
C GLU A 2 -22.08 1.58 9.53
N ILE A 3 -21.10 2.39 9.93
CA ILE A 3 -20.18 2.99 8.97
C ILE A 3 -19.22 1.87 8.58
N ARG A 4 -19.52 1.17 7.48
CA ARG A 4 -18.51 0.36 6.81
C ARG A 4 -17.52 1.35 6.19
N LEU A 5 -16.41 1.56 6.87
CA LEU A 5 -15.24 2.18 6.26
C LEU A 5 -14.72 1.19 5.23
N GLU A 6 -15.05 1.42 3.96
CA GLU A 6 -14.38 0.73 2.88
C GLU A 6 -12.88 1.03 2.95
N GLN A 7 -12.05 0.00 2.79
CA GLN A 7 -10.62 0.20 2.75
C GLN A 7 -10.26 1.09 1.57
N ILE A 8 -9.39 2.07 1.79
CA ILE A 8 -8.91 2.98 0.75
C ILE A 8 -7.51 2.55 0.33
N VAL A 9 -7.26 2.55 -0.98
CA VAL A 9 -5.96 2.25 -1.59
C VAL A 9 -5.50 3.49 -2.34
N TYR A 10 -4.23 3.85 -2.18
CA TYR A 10 -3.57 4.83 -3.05
C TYR A 10 -2.87 4.10 -4.21
N ILE A 11 -3.29 4.37 -5.44
CA ILE A 11 -2.76 3.74 -6.66
C ILE A 11 -2.85 4.73 -7.83
N ASP A 12 -1.85 4.73 -8.72
CA ASP A 12 -1.78 5.60 -9.90
C ASP A 12 -2.06 7.09 -9.61
N GLY A 13 -1.56 7.57 -8.46
CA GLY A 13 -1.69 8.97 -8.04
C GLY A 13 -3.04 9.33 -7.38
N SER A 14 -3.91 8.36 -7.10
CA SER A 14 -5.27 8.61 -6.60
C SER A 14 -5.64 7.69 -5.43
N PHE A 15 -6.44 8.21 -4.49
CA PHE A 15 -7.10 7.41 -3.46
C PHE A 15 -8.42 6.85 -4.00
N VAL A 16 -8.57 5.52 -3.99
CA VAL A 16 -9.76 4.82 -4.49
C VAL A 16 -10.28 3.81 -3.46
N PRO A 17 -11.57 3.43 -3.50
CA PRO A 17 -12.06 2.27 -2.77
C PRO A 17 -11.27 1.01 -3.17
N ALA A 18 -10.96 0.14 -2.21
CA ALA A 18 -10.16 -1.07 -2.46
C ALA A 18 -10.77 -1.99 -3.53
N ALA A 19 -12.11 -2.00 -3.68
CA ALA A 19 -12.81 -2.75 -4.72
C ALA A 19 -12.53 -2.21 -6.15
N GLU A 20 -12.09 -0.97 -6.28
CA GLU A 20 -11.76 -0.32 -7.55
C GLU A 20 -10.26 -0.33 -7.87
N ALA A 21 -9.40 -0.57 -6.87
CA ALA A 21 -7.96 -0.67 -7.05
C ALA A 21 -7.59 -1.88 -7.93
N LYS A 22 -6.89 -1.63 -9.04
CA LYS A 22 -6.54 -2.65 -10.04
C LYS A 22 -5.10 -2.49 -10.48
N VAL A 23 -4.43 -3.62 -10.66
CA VAL A 23 -3.12 -3.73 -11.32
C VAL A 23 -3.29 -4.67 -12.52
N SER A 24 -2.58 -4.40 -13.61
CA SER A 24 -2.62 -5.26 -14.80
C SER A 24 -2.09 -6.66 -14.49
N VAL A 25 -2.71 -7.70 -15.04
CA VAL A 25 -2.15 -9.07 -14.98
C VAL A 25 -0.82 -9.22 -15.70
N PHE A 26 -0.48 -8.26 -16.57
CA PHE A 26 0.81 -8.17 -17.26
C PHE A 26 1.82 -7.27 -16.54
N ASP A 27 1.52 -6.81 -15.33
CA ASP A 27 2.48 -6.05 -14.54
C ASP A 27 3.75 -6.86 -14.26
N ARG A 28 4.90 -6.20 -14.31
CA ARG A 28 6.21 -6.84 -14.16
C ARG A 28 6.38 -7.47 -12.78
N GLY A 29 5.84 -6.84 -11.73
CA GLY A 29 5.84 -7.36 -10.37
C GLY A 29 5.13 -8.71 -10.28
N PHE A 30 4.05 -8.92 -11.03
CA PHE A 30 3.39 -10.23 -11.12
C PHE A 30 4.12 -11.22 -12.02
N LEU A 31 4.56 -10.78 -13.21
CA LEU A 31 5.15 -11.69 -14.20
C LEU A 31 6.54 -12.20 -13.79
N PHE A 32 7.31 -11.42 -13.04
CA PHE A 32 8.70 -11.72 -12.72
C PHE A 32 9.01 -11.70 -11.22
N ALA A 33 7.99 -11.65 -10.37
CA ALA A 33 8.13 -11.53 -8.92
C ALA A 33 9.02 -10.34 -8.49
N ASP A 34 8.95 -9.24 -9.26
CA ASP A 34 9.78 -8.04 -9.09
C ASP A 34 9.15 -6.99 -8.17
N GLY A 35 8.18 -7.40 -7.35
CA GLY A 35 7.50 -6.52 -6.40
C GLY A 35 8.20 -6.51 -5.05
N ILE A 36 8.34 -5.32 -4.47
CA ILE A 36 8.76 -5.11 -3.07
C ILE A 36 7.56 -4.63 -2.26
N TYR A 37 7.57 -4.88 -0.95
CA TYR A 37 6.51 -4.43 -0.06
C TYR A 37 7.09 -3.98 1.28
N GLU A 38 6.33 -3.17 1.98
CA GLU A 38 6.66 -2.73 3.33
C GLU A 38 5.39 -2.58 4.16
N VAL A 39 5.51 -2.65 5.49
CA VAL A 39 4.37 -2.54 6.41
C VAL A 39 4.76 -1.62 7.55
N SER A 40 3.96 -0.59 7.80
CA SER A 40 4.12 0.31 8.94
C SER A 40 2.89 0.24 9.85
N ALA A 41 3.12 0.23 11.16
CA ALA A 41 2.03 0.30 12.14
C ALA A 41 1.57 1.76 12.33
N VAL A 42 0.28 1.94 12.57
CA VAL A 42 -0.30 3.21 12.99
C VAL A 42 -0.92 3.04 14.36
N LEU A 43 -0.46 3.81 15.35
CA LEU A 43 -1.06 3.89 16.67
C LEU A 43 -1.37 5.36 16.98
N ASP A 44 -2.58 5.61 17.47
CA ASP A 44 -3.08 6.96 17.80
C ASP A 44 -2.84 8.00 16.69
N GLY A 45 -3.06 7.59 15.44
CA GLY A 45 -2.90 8.44 14.26
C GLY A 45 -1.44 8.74 13.88
N LYS A 46 -0.47 8.06 14.47
CA LYS A 46 0.96 8.23 14.19
C LYS A 46 1.57 6.95 13.64
N LEU A 47 2.40 7.09 12.61
CA LEU A 47 3.21 5.99 12.09
C LEU A 47 4.33 5.67 13.08
N ILE A 48 4.56 4.38 13.31
CA ILE A 48 5.62 3.89 14.19
C ILE A 48 6.85 3.53 13.36
N ASP A 49 8.03 4.00 13.78
CA ASP A 49 9.34 3.73 13.19
C ASP A 49 9.43 3.92 11.66
N ASN A 50 8.57 4.80 11.12
CA ASN A 50 8.32 4.94 9.68
C ASN A 50 9.58 5.22 8.85
N ASP A 51 10.50 6.02 9.37
CA ASP A 51 11.73 6.36 8.66
C ASP A 51 12.58 5.12 8.36
N SER A 52 12.62 4.16 9.29
CA SER A 52 13.33 2.90 9.09
C SER A 52 12.63 1.97 8.10
N HIS A 53 11.30 1.98 8.08
CA HIS A 53 10.50 1.26 7.08
C HIS A 53 10.72 1.85 5.68
N LEU A 54 10.66 3.18 5.52
CA LEU A 54 10.90 3.85 4.24
C LEU A 54 12.34 3.62 3.74
N ALA A 55 13.33 3.71 4.61
CA ALA A 55 14.73 3.42 4.24
C ALA A 55 14.94 1.96 3.82
N ARG A 56 14.16 1.02 4.36
CA ARG A 56 14.17 -0.38 3.90
C ARG A 56 13.51 -0.52 2.54
N LEU A 57 12.37 0.11 2.33
CA LEU A 57 11.67 0.11 1.05
C LEU A 57 12.56 0.68 -0.08
N GLU A 58 13.26 1.79 0.16
CA GLU A 58 14.15 2.40 -0.84
C GLU A 58 15.37 1.53 -1.19
N ARG A 59 15.85 0.72 -0.25
CA ARG A 59 17.01 -0.17 -0.46
C ARG A 59 16.64 -1.45 -1.24
N SER A 60 15.38 -1.88 -1.17
CA SER A 60 14.88 -3.14 -1.74
C SER A 60 14.71 -3.07 -3.25
#